data_AF-A0A955LZP5-F1
#
_entry.id   AF-A0A955LZP5-F1
#
_cell.length_a   1.000
_cell.length_b   1.000
_cell.length_c   1.000
_cell.angle_alpha   90.00
_cell.angle_beta   90.00
_cell.angle_gamma   90.00
#
_symmetry.space_group_name_H-M   'P 1'
#
loop_
_entity.id
_entity.type
_entity.pdbx_description
1 polymer ?
#
loop_
_entity_poly.entity_id
_entity_poly.type
_entity_poly.pdbx_seq_one_letter_code
_entity_poly.pdbx_strand_id
1 'polypeptide(L)'
;MWFFMITCYVMSLVTFIALLVAFAQSFTNFPIFQAGHVTFMIFTCVLYFFTETLVMFFFVGTGVSVKEYTQTHKLGPQFHKRSIDLKRKIYPPQLLNILFMIILFILVGAVDTYRVPRWIYQFIFIGCVV
;
A
#
# COMPACT_ATOMS: atom_id res chain seq x y z
N MET A 1 -14.23 10.20 -12.78
CA MET A 1 -13.82 8.98 -12.04
C MET A 1 -12.76 8.17 -12.75
N TRP A 2 -12.79 8.06 -14.08
CA TRP A 2 -11.81 7.26 -14.84
C TRP A 2 -10.36 7.73 -14.68
N PHE A 3 -10.11 9.05 -14.74
CA PHE A 3 -8.80 9.64 -14.45
C PHE A 3 -8.25 9.20 -13.08
N PHE A 4 -9.05 9.34 -12.03
CA PHE A 4 -8.64 9.01 -10.67
C PHE A 4 -8.34 7.52 -10.48
N MET A 5 -9.11 6.65 -11.16
CA MET A 5 -8.87 5.21 -11.20
C MET A 5 -7.51 4.89 -11.85
N ILE A 6 -7.19 5.53 -12.99
CA ILE A 6 -5.90 5.35 -13.67
C ILE A 6 -4.75 5.82 -12.77
N THR A 7 -4.91 6.96 -12.09
CA THR A 7 -3.91 7.44 -11.13
C THR A 7 -3.65 6.42 -10.02
N CYS A 8 -4.70 5.81 -9.46
CA CYS A 8 -4.55 4.74 -8.46
C CYS A 8 -3.72 3.58 -9.02
N TYR A 9 -4.07 3.08 -10.20
CA TYR A 9 -3.35 1.94 -10.81
C TYR A 9 -1.89 2.26 -11.13
N VAL A 10 -1.61 3.45 -11.67
CA VAL A 10 -0.24 3.87 -11.97
C VAL A 10 0.58 4.00 -10.68
N MET A 11 0.03 4.64 -9.65
CA MET A 11 0.71 4.77 -8.36
C MET A 11 0.94 3.41 -7.69
N SER A 12 -0.05 2.51 -7.70
CA SER A 12 0.10 1.14 -7.18
C SER A 12 1.14 0.32 -7.94
N LEU A 13 1.27 0.51 -9.24
CA LEU A 13 2.32 -0.15 -10.02
C LEU A 13 3.70 0.43 -9.66
N VAL A 14 3.80 1.75 -9.52
CA VAL A 14 5.04 2.43 -9.13
C VAL A 14 5.48 2.01 -7.72
N THR A 15 4.57 1.96 -6.74
CA THR A 15 4.90 1.47 -5.39
C THR A 15 5.34 0.03 -5.41
N PHE A 16 4.67 -0.83 -6.19
CA PHE A 16 5.04 -2.24 -6.27
C PHE A 16 6.45 -2.42 -6.83
N ILE A 17 6.81 -1.70 -7.90
CA ILE A 17 8.17 -1.71 -8.44
C ILE A 17 9.16 -1.18 -7.39
N ALA A 18 8.87 -0.06 -6.73
CA ALA A 18 9.74 0.49 -5.69
C ALA A 18 9.96 -0.51 -4.54
N LEU A 19 8.91 -1.24 -4.14
CA LEU A 19 8.97 -2.27 -3.11
C LEU A 19 9.86 -3.44 -3.52
N LEU A 20 9.73 -3.93 -4.76
CA LEU A 20 10.57 -5.01 -5.29
C LEU A 20 12.04 -4.59 -5.38
N VAL A 21 12.29 -3.35 -5.78
CA VAL A 21 13.63 -2.80 -5.85
C VAL A 21 14.24 -2.68 -4.44
N ALA A 22 13.47 -2.18 -3.47
CA ALA A 22 13.91 -2.08 -2.08
C ALA A 22 14.15 -3.47 -1.45
N PHE A 23 13.32 -4.46 -1.81
CA PHE A 23 13.51 -5.85 -1.43
C PHE A 23 14.83 -6.39 -1.97
N ALA A 24 15.09 -6.23 -3.27
CA ALA A 24 16.35 -6.64 -3.88
C ALA A 24 17.55 -5.96 -3.19
N GLN A 25 17.41 -4.68 -2.86
CA GLN A 25 18.45 -3.89 -2.20
C GLN A 25 18.77 -4.43 -0.81
N SER A 26 17.80 -5.01 -0.10
CA SER A 26 18.00 -5.65 1.20
C SER A 26 18.97 -6.84 1.15
N PHE A 27 19.00 -7.59 0.05
CA PHE A 27 19.90 -8.74 -0.09
C PHE A 27 21.27 -8.35 -0.63
N THR A 28 21.31 -7.44 -1.61
CA THR A 28 22.51 -7.19 -2.41
C THR A 28 23.24 -5.89 -2.09
N ASN A 29 22.69 -5.04 -1.20
CA ASN A 29 23.28 -3.77 -0.74
C ASN A 29 23.77 -2.84 -1.87
N PHE A 30 23.15 -2.91 -3.05
CA PHE A 30 23.50 -2.02 -4.16
C PHE A 30 22.98 -0.60 -3.90
N PRO A 31 23.75 0.45 -4.22
CA PRO A 31 23.24 1.81 -4.18
C PRO A 31 22.39 2.10 -5.43
N ILE A 32 21.21 2.70 -5.23
CA ILE A 32 20.33 3.16 -6.32
C ILE A 32 20.27 4.68 -6.23
N PHE A 33 20.56 5.40 -7.32
CA PHE A 33 20.61 6.87 -7.31
C PHE A 33 21.50 7.47 -6.19
N GLN A 34 22.59 6.79 -5.83
CA GLN A 34 23.45 7.12 -4.67
C GLN A 34 22.75 7.07 -3.30
N ALA A 35 21.50 6.63 -3.22
CA ALA A 35 20.80 6.39 -1.97
C ALA A 35 21.21 5.03 -1.38
N GLY A 36 21.55 5.04 -0.09
CA GLY A 36 21.76 3.81 0.68
C GLY A 36 20.45 3.04 0.87
N HIS A 37 20.57 1.78 1.31
CA HIS A 37 19.45 0.87 1.56
C HIS A 37 18.35 1.50 2.44
N VAL A 38 18.75 2.16 3.54
CA VAL A 38 17.82 2.77 4.49
C VAL A 38 17.05 3.94 3.87
N THR A 39 17.76 4.85 3.19
CA THR A 39 17.15 6.04 2.58
C THR A 39 16.12 5.66 1.50
N PHE A 40 16.47 4.68 0.64
CA PHE A 40 15.57 4.22 -0.40
C PHE A 40 14.35 3.49 0.18
N MET A 41 14.51 2.72 1.26
CA MET A 41 13.40 2.06 1.93
C MET A 41 12.45 3.07 2.59
N ILE A 42 12.97 4.10 3.27
CA ILE A 42 12.15 5.17 3.86
C ILE A 42 11.32 5.87 2.77
N PHE A 43 11.95 6.21 1.64
CA PHE A 43 11.26 6.80 0.50
C PHE A 43 10.14 5.88 -0.02
N THR A 44 10.43 4.59 -0.17
CA THR A 44 9.46 3.59 -0.63
C THR A 44 8.29 3.44 0.35
N CYS A 45 8.53 3.47 1.66
CA CYS A 45 7.47 3.46 2.68
C CYS A 45 6.55 4.69 2.59
N VAL A 46 7.12 5.88 2.38
CA VAL A 46 6.32 7.12 2.22
C VAL A 46 5.47 7.02 0.95
N LEU A 47 6.05 6.58 -0.17
CA LEU A 47 5.34 6.38 -1.44
C LEU A 47 4.21 5.34 -1.29
N TYR A 48 4.47 4.27 -0.54
CA TYR A 48 3.49 3.23 -0.22
C TYR A 48 2.30 3.79 0.55
N PHE A 49 2.52 4.47 1.68
CA PHE A 49 1.42 5.06 2.47
C PHE A 49 0.64 6.11 1.67
N PHE A 50 1.32 6.91 0.85
CA PHE A 50 0.65 7.86 -0.03
C PHE A 50 -0.29 7.15 -1.02
N THR A 51 0.15 6.05 -1.61
CA THR A 51 -0.67 5.27 -2.55
C THR A 51 -1.84 4.58 -1.86
N GLU A 52 -1.62 4.00 -0.68
CA GLU A 52 -2.67 3.36 0.11
C GLU A 52 -3.77 4.35 0.53
N THR A 53 -3.39 5.56 0.94
CA THR A 53 -4.37 6.60 1.26
C THR A 53 -5.16 7.03 0.03
N LEU A 54 -4.51 7.17 -1.14
CA LEU A 54 -5.17 7.48 -2.40
C LEU A 54 -6.19 6.39 -2.79
N VAL A 55 -5.82 5.11 -2.68
CA VAL A 55 -6.72 3.98 -2.93
C VAL A 55 -7.90 3.95 -1.96
N MET A 56 -7.68 4.19 -0.66
CA MET A 56 -8.78 4.29 0.31
C MET A 56 -9.73 5.44 -0.03
N PHE A 57 -9.21 6.62 -0.39
CA PHE A 57 -10.04 7.74 -0.82
C PHE A 57 -10.83 7.44 -2.10
N PHE A 58 -10.25 6.69 -3.04
CA PHE A 58 -10.97 6.18 -4.21
C PHE A 58 -12.18 5.34 -3.82
N PHE A 59 -12.03 4.40 -2.90
CA PHE A 59 -13.15 3.58 -2.43
C PHE A 59 -14.18 4.37 -1.62
N VAL A 60 -13.75 5.37 -0.84
CA VAL A 60 -14.68 6.27 -0.13
C VAL A 60 -15.48 7.10 -1.13
N GLY A 61 -14.83 7.79 -2.06
CA GLY A 61 -15.47 8.64 -3.07
C GLY A 61 -16.42 7.86 -3.99
N THR A 62 -15.99 6.72 -4.50
CA THR A 62 -16.85 5.84 -5.32
C THR A 62 -18.04 5.29 -4.54
N GLY A 63 -17.87 4.98 -3.25
CA GLY A 63 -18.97 4.55 -2.40
C GLY A 63 -20.06 5.62 -2.23
N VAL A 64 -19.68 6.89 -2.11
CA VAL A 64 -20.63 8.01 -2.04
C VAL A 64 -21.36 8.18 -3.38
N SER A 65 -20.63 8.21 -4.50
CA SER A 65 -21.26 8.36 -5.82
C SER A 65 -22.21 7.22 -6.17
N VAL A 66 -21.89 5.97 -5.81
CA VAL A 66 -22.80 4.83 -5.99
C VAL A 66 -24.05 4.98 -5.13
N LYS A 67 -23.91 5.44 -3.89
CA LYS A 67 -25.04 5.69 -2.99
C LYS A 67 -25.97 6.76 -3.55
N GLU A 68 -25.42 7.90 -3.97
CA GLU A 68 -26.18 9.00 -4.59
C GLU A 68 -26.90 8.54 -5.85
N TYR A 69 -26.20 7.84 -6.75
CA TYR A 69 -26.80 7.34 -7.99
C TYR A 69 -27.97 6.37 -7.74
N THR A 70 -27.82 5.48 -6.74
CA THR A 70 -28.87 4.53 -6.35
C THR A 70 -30.10 5.25 -5.79
N GLN A 71 -29.88 6.30 -4.98
CA GLN A 71 -30.96 7.11 -4.40
C GLN A 71 -31.72 7.92 -5.45
N THR A 72 -31.01 8.57 -6.38
CA THR A 72 -31.62 9.38 -7.45
C THR A 72 -32.49 8.54 -8.39
N HIS A 73 -32.07 7.32 -8.71
CA HIS A 73 -32.78 6.44 -9.64
C HIS A 73 -33.73 5.45 -8.96
N LYS A 74 -33.94 5.56 -7.64
CA LYS A 74 -34.74 4.61 -6.82
C LYS A 74 -34.40 3.14 -7.08
N LEU A 75 -33.12 2.87 -7.34
CA LEU A 75 -32.63 1.52 -7.60
C LEU A 75 -32.65 0.71 -6.30
N GLY A 76 -32.84 -0.60 -6.42
CA GLY A 76 -32.90 -1.49 -5.27
C GLY A 76 -31.66 -1.39 -4.38
N PRO A 77 -31.79 -1.62 -3.05
CA PRO A 77 -30.70 -1.48 -2.08
C PRO A 77 -29.53 -2.46 -2.30
N GLN A 78 -29.70 -3.42 -3.22
CA GLN A 78 -28.71 -4.41 -3.62
C GLN A 78 -27.38 -3.79 -4.11
N PHE A 79 -27.43 -2.66 -4.85
CA PHE A 79 -26.24 -2.03 -5.38
C PHE A 79 -25.40 -1.35 -4.28
N HIS A 80 -26.08 -0.73 -3.31
CA HIS A 80 -25.41 -0.16 -2.15
C HIS A 80 -24.82 -1.25 -1.25
N LYS A 81 -25.56 -2.33 -0.97
CA LYS A 81 -25.04 -3.48 -0.20
C LYS A 81 -23.78 -4.07 -0.84
N ARG A 82 -23.80 -4.29 -2.16
CA ARG A 82 -22.64 -4.79 -2.90
C ARG A 82 -21.41 -3.88 -2.77
N SER A 83 -21.60 -2.56 -2.75
CA SER A 83 -20.49 -1.62 -2.55
C SER A 83 -19.86 -1.72 -1.16
N ILE A 84 -20.65 -2.03 -0.13
CA ILE A 84 -20.18 -2.22 1.25
C ILE A 84 -19.48 -3.58 1.39
N ASP A 85 -20.05 -4.63 0.80
CA ASP A 85 -19.47 -5.98 0.84
C ASP A 85 -18.09 -6.03 0.18
N LEU A 86 -17.92 -5.27 -0.92
CA LEU A 86 -16.62 -5.15 -1.60
C LEU A 86 -15.58 -4.51 -0.67
N LYS A 87 -15.93 -3.42 0.03
CA LYS A 87 -15.04 -2.77 1.00
C LYS A 87 -14.66 -3.70 2.14
N ARG A 88 -15.62 -4.48 2.67
CA ARG A 88 -15.37 -5.45 3.73
C ARG A 88 -14.41 -6.56 3.33
N LYS A 89 -14.34 -6.92 2.05
CA LYS A 89 -13.40 -7.92 1.55
C LYS A 89 -12.01 -7.35 1.30
N ILE A 90 -11.92 -6.09 0.85
CA ILE A 90 -10.66 -5.45 0.44
C ILE A 90 -9.94 -4.77 1.62
N TYR A 91 -10.67 -4.15 2.54
CA TYR A 91 -10.05 -3.33 3.60
C TYR A 91 -9.24 -4.16 4.61
N PRO A 92 -9.68 -5.35 5.06
CA PRO A 92 -8.88 -6.14 6.00
C PRO A 92 -7.48 -6.51 5.49
N PRO A 93 -7.29 -7.10 4.29
CA PRO A 93 -5.93 -7.36 3.79
C PRO A 93 -5.16 -6.07 3.52
N GLN A 94 -5.83 -5.00 3.07
CA GLN A 94 -5.18 -3.71 2.85
C GLN A 94 -4.63 -3.10 4.16
N LEU A 95 -5.41 -3.13 5.24
CA LEU A 95 -4.99 -2.68 6.57
C LEU A 95 -3.84 -3.55 7.12
N LEU A 96 -3.87 -4.85 6.86
CA LEU A 96 -2.79 -5.76 7.25
C LEU A 96 -1.47 -5.40 6.53
N ASN A 97 -1.51 -5.09 5.24
CA ASN A 97 -0.32 -4.64 4.51
C ASN A 97 0.22 -3.31 5.02
N ILE A 98 -0.65 -2.36 5.37
CA ILE A 98 -0.25 -1.11 6.02
C ILE A 98 0.44 -1.40 7.35
N LEU A 99 -0.11 -2.30 8.17
CA LEU A 99 0.48 -2.70 9.43
C LEU A 99 1.88 -3.30 9.24
N PHE A 100 2.04 -4.23 8.29
CA PHE A 100 3.34 -4.79 7.97
C PHE A 100 4.34 -3.74 7.49
N MET A 101 3.93 -2.77 6.67
CA MET A 101 4.81 -1.68 6.25
C MET A 101 5.23 -0.75 7.40
N ILE A 102 4.36 -0.51 8.38
CA ILE A 102 4.75 0.23 9.59
C ILE A 102 5.81 -0.54 10.37
N ILE A 103 5.62 -1.84 10.56
CA ILE A 103 6.60 -2.70 11.25
C ILE A 103 7.94 -2.69 10.50
N LEU A 104 7.89 -2.83 9.18
CA LEU A 104 9.07 -2.85 8.30
C LEU A 104 9.84 -1.53 8.34
N PHE A 105 9.13 -0.40 8.35
CA PHE A 105 9.71 0.93 8.50
C PHE A 105 10.50 1.07 9.81
N ILE A 106 9.92 0.63 10.93
CA ILE A 106 10.58 0.65 12.24
C ILE A 106 11.80 -0.29 12.25
N LEU A 107 11.66 -1.48 11.66
CA LEU A 107 12.73 -2.48 11.63
C LEU A 107 13.91 -2.05 10.77
N VAL A 108 13.71 -1.31 9.69
CA VAL A 108 14.82 -0.75 8.90
C VAL A 108 15.76 0.09 9.77
N GLY A 109 15.21 0.98 10.60
CA GLY A 109 16.03 1.80 11.50
C GLY A 109 16.71 0.97 12.60
N ALA A 110 16.02 -0.07 13.08
CA ALA A 110 16.57 -0.97 14.10
C ALA A 110 17.72 -1.85 13.58
N VAL A 111 17.64 -2.30 12.31
CA VAL A 111 18.70 -3.04 11.62
C VAL A 111 19.92 -2.16 11.38
N ASP A 112 19.71 -0.91 10.97
CA ASP A 112 20.80 0.05 10.74
C ASP A 112 21.56 0.39 12.03
N THR A 113 20.85 0.40 13.17
CA THR A 113 21.46 0.59 14.51
C THR A 113 22.06 -0.70 15.10
N TYR A 114 22.15 -1.79 14.31
CA TYR A 114 22.64 -3.10 14.74
C TYR A 114 21.88 -3.73 15.92
N ARG A 115 20.67 -3.27 16.25
CA ARG A 115 19.88 -3.80 17.37
C ARG A 115 19.04 -5.01 17.01
N VAL A 116 18.80 -5.25 15.72
CA VAL A 116 17.99 -6.36 15.23
C VAL A 116 18.75 -7.10 14.12
N PRO A 117 18.77 -8.45 14.13
CA PRO A 117 19.38 -9.23 13.06
C PRO A 117 18.62 -9.06 11.74
N ARG A 118 19.38 -8.91 10.64
CA ARG A 118 18.84 -8.67 9.29
C ARG A 118 17.82 -9.71 8.83
N TRP A 119 17.91 -10.93 9.33
CA TRP A 119 17.02 -12.03 8.95
C TRP A 119 15.57 -11.78 9.38
N ILE A 120 15.33 -11.22 10.58
CA ILE A 120 13.96 -10.89 11.05
C ILE A 120 13.32 -9.85 10.13
N TYR A 121 14.10 -8.86 9.72
CA TYR A 121 13.68 -7.85 8.76
C TYR A 121 13.31 -8.45 7.40
N GLN A 122 14.14 -9.36 6.87
CA GLN A 122 13.90 -10.02 5.59
C GLN A 122 12.63 -10.90 5.60
N PHE A 123 12.36 -11.62 6.69
CA PHE A 123 11.13 -12.42 6.83
C PHE A 123 9.87 -11.54 6.79
N ILE A 124 9.88 -10.42 7.50
CA ILE A 124 8.75 -9.49 7.51
C ILE A 124 8.60 -8.81 6.15
N PHE A 125 9.70 -8.52 5.46
CA PHE A 125 9.68 -7.98 4.11
C PHE A 125 8.98 -8.93 3.13
N ILE A 126 9.30 -10.23 3.18
CA ILE A 126 8.61 -11.22 2.33
C ILE A 126 7.09 -11.17 2.57
N GLY A 127 6.66 -11.05 3.82
CA GLY A 127 5.25 -10.89 4.18
C GLY A 127 4.58 -9.62 3.63
N CYS A 128 5.33 -8.54 3.35
CA CYS A 128 4.79 -7.34 2.69
C CYS A 128 4.64 -7.47 1.17
N VAL A 129 5.41 -8.36 0.54
CA VAL A 129 5.43 -8.53 -0.92
C VAL A 129 4.33 -9.50 -1.38
N VAL A 130 3.90 -10.42 -0.51
CA VAL A 130 2.86 -11.44 -0.74
C VAL A 130 1.48 -10.89 -0.42
#